data_AF-A0A949CL76-F1
#
_entry.id   AF-A0A949CL76-F1
#
_cell.length_a   1.000
_cell.length_b   1.000
_cell.length_c   1.000
_cell.angle_alpha   90.00
_cell.angle_beta   90.00
_cell.angle_gamma   90.00
#
_symmetry.space_group_name_H-M   'P 1'
#
loop_
_entity.id
_entity.type
_entity.pdbx_description
1 polymer ?
#
loop_
_entity_poly.entity_id
_entity_poly.type
_entity_poly.pdbx_seq_one_letter_code
_entity_poly.pdbx_strand_id
1 'polypeptide(L)'
;KPPVHTPLHDAARALQFVRSQSSAWNIDKARIGAAGGSAGACSSLWLAFHKDLSDPRSEDPIARESTRLWCAAVQGAQTTLDPQQMKEWTPNSKYGAHAFGIAGAQGVSPFEQFLKERERILPWIAEYSPYALVSSDDPGVYLQYGEPPALGQEQKDPTHTANFGVKLQEQLVRLGVECELVYPGATNVKHADASEYLIAKLKAERP
;
A
#
# COMPACT_ATOMS: atom_id res chain seq x y z
N LYS A 1 -2.41 11.40 16.62
CA LYS A 1 -2.17 10.54 15.44
C LYS A 1 -3.19 10.90 14.36
N PRO A 2 -2.86 10.81 13.05
CA PRO A 2 -3.82 11.14 11.99
C PRO A 2 -4.91 10.07 11.87
N PRO A 3 -6.07 10.38 11.27
CA PRO A 3 -7.16 9.41 11.07
C PRO A 3 -6.75 8.10 10.40
N VAL A 4 -5.78 8.11 9.47
CA VAL A 4 -5.27 6.92 8.78
C VAL A 4 -4.60 5.90 9.70
N HIS A 5 -4.14 6.32 10.88
CA HIS A 5 -3.52 5.41 11.85
C HIS A 5 -4.46 4.27 12.23
N THR A 6 -5.72 4.59 12.57
CA THR A 6 -6.66 3.59 13.10
C THR A 6 -6.91 2.45 12.12
N PRO A 7 -7.36 2.66 10.87
CA PRO A 7 -7.63 1.55 9.95
C PRO A 7 -6.37 0.73 9.60
N LEU A 8 -5.20 1.35 9.54
CA LEU A 8 -3.95 0.62 9.27
C LEU A 8 -3.55 -0.28 10.44
N HIS A 9 -3.64 0.23 11.67
CA HIS A 9 -3.37 -0.58 12.86
C HIS A 9 -4.45 -1.63 13.12
N ASP A 10 -5.71 -1.37 12.74
CA ASP A 10 -6.77 -2.38 12.79
C ASP A 10 -6.50 -3.51 11.78
N ALA A 11 -6.03 -3.19 10.58
CA ALA A 11 -5.60 -4.20 9.59
C ALA A 11 -4.40 -5.02 10.10
N ALA A 12 -3.42 -4.38 10.71
CA ALA A 12 -2.30 -5.06 11.36
C ALA A 12 -2.77 -6.00 12.47
N ARG A 13 -3.67 -5.52 13.32
CA ARG A 13 -4.24 -6.31 14.41
C ARG A 13 -5.06 -7.49 13.91
N ALA A 14 -5.81 -7.31 12.82
CA ALA A 14 -6.55 -8.38 12.18
C ALA A 14 -5.60 -9.47 11.65
N LEU A 15 -4.48 -9.10 11.02
CA LEU A 15 -3.46 -10.05 10.56
C LEU A 15 -2.85 -10.84 11.72
N GLN A 16 -2.49 -10.16 12.81
CA GLN A 16 -1.99 -10.81 14.02
C GLN A 16 -3.00 -11.83 14.58
N PHE A 17 -4.28 -11.45 14.62
CA PHE A 17 -5.34 -12.35 15.07
C PHE A 17 -5.50 -13.57 14.14
N VAL A 18 -5.44 -13.39 12.82
CA VAL A 18 -5.45 -14.53 11.87
C VAL A 18 -4.29 -15.48 12.15
N ARG A 19 -3.09 -14.94 12.41
CA ARG A 19 -1.91 -15.75 12.75
C ARG A 19 -2.06 -16.47 14.09
N SER A 20 -2.63 -15.83 15.11
CA SER A 20 -2.84 -16.48 16.41
C SER A 20 -3.86 -17.63 16.32
N GLN A 21 -4.78 -17.56 15.36
CA GLN A 21 -5.79 -18.59 15.11
C GLN A 21 -5.34 -19.66 14.11
N SER A 22 -4.10 -19.62 13.63
CA SER A 22 -3.68 -20.40 12.46
C SER A 22 -3.84 -21.92 12.63
N SER A 23 -3.56 -22.45 13.82
CA SER A 23 -3.76 -23.87 14.12
C SER A 23 -5.25 -24.26 14.09
N ALA A 24 -6.12 -23.41 14.63
CA ALA A 24 -7.55 -23.67 14.67
C ALA A 24 -8.21 -23.54 13.30
N TRP A 25 -7.67 -22.68 12.43
CA TRP A 25 -8.21 -22.41 11.09
C TRP A 25 -7.48 -23.14 9.97
N ASN A 26 -6.51 -23.99 10.30
CA ASN A 26 -5.69 -24.73 9.34
C ASN A 26 -4.99 -23.82 8.31
N ILE A 27 -4.35 -22.75 8.81
CA ILE A 27 -3.60 -21.76 8.03
C ILE A 27 -2.10 -21.95 8.27
N ASP A 28 -1.28 -21.96 7.21
CA ASP A 28 0.17 -21.75 7.38
C ASP A 28 0.41 -20.27 7.69
N LYS A 29 0.64 -19.97 8.98
CA LYS A 29 0.87 -18.57 9.39
C LYS A 29 2.11 -17.96 8.74
N ALA A 30 3.07 -18.72 8.23
CA ALA A 30 4.22 -18.16 7.51
C ALA A 30 3.85 -17.67 6.08
N ARG A 31 2.71 -18.09 5.53
CA ARG A 31 2.29 -17.84 4.15
C ARG A 31 0.95 -17.11 4.10
N ILE A 32 0.97 -15.83 4.45
CA ILE A 32 -0.22 -14.97 4.36
C ILE A 32 0.08 -13.83 3.39
N GLY A 33 -0.74 -13.72 2.34
CA GLY A 33 -0.74 -12.58 1.43
C GLY A 33 -1.91 -11.64 1.74
N ALA A 34 -1.78 -10.37 1.37
CA ALA A 34 -2.87 -9.40 1.45
C ALA A 34 -3.36 -8.99 0.06
N ALA A 35 -4.65 -8.69 -0.03
CA ALA A 35 -5.25 -8.14 -1.23
C ALA A 35 -6.28 -7.07 -0.86
N GLY A 36 -6.46 -6.11 -1.76
CA GLY A 36 -7.43 -5.04 -1.57
C GLY A 36 -7.51 -4.13 -2.78
N GLY A 37 -8.61 -3.37 -2.86
CA GLY A 37 -8.81 -2.31 -3.84
C GLY A 37 -8.76 -0.92 -3.19
N SER A 38 -8.28 0.08 -3.92
CA SER A 38 -8.31 1.49 -3.50
C SER A 38 -7.68 1.71 -2.11
N ALA A 39 -8.41 2.23 -1.11
CA ALA A 39 -7.87 2.41 0.24
C ALA A 39 -7.42 1.08 0.91
N GLY A 40 -8.08 -0.03 0.59
CA GLY A 40 -7.68 -1.37 1.03
C GLY A 40 -6.39 -1.85 0.36
N ALA A 41 -6.15 -1.43 -0.89
CA ALA A 41 -4.87 -1.62 -1.56
C ALA A 41 -3.74 -0.85 -0.87
N CYS A 42 -3.98 0.42 -0.53
CA CYS A 42 -3.03 1.22 0.26
C CYS A 42 -2.71 0.54 1.61
N SER A 43 -3.73 0.04 2.32
CA SER A 43 -3.55 -0.68 3.58
C SER A 43 -2.75 -1.97 3.43
N SER A 44 -2.98 -2.71 2.35
CA SER A 44 -2.25 -3.95 2.05
C SER A 44 -0.78 -3.67 1.72
N LEU A 45 -0.49 -2.61 0.96
CA LEU A 45 0.88 -2.18 0.66
C LEU A 45 1.57 -1.60 1.91
N TRP A 46 0.85 -0.87 2.76
CA TRP A 46 1.39 -0.42 4.04
C TRP A 46 1.81 -1.62 4.90
N LEU A 47 0.97 -2.65 5.04
CA LEU A 47 1.37 -3.88 5.75
C LEU A 47 2.56 -4.60 5.09
N ALA A 48 2.65 -4.56 3.76
CA ALA A 48 3.75 -5.19 3.03
C ALA A 48 5.10 -4.52 3.31
N PHE A 49 5.12 -3.18 3.40
CA PHE A 49 6.36 -2.39 3.50
C PHE A 49 6.66 -1.85 4.89
N HIS A 50 5.67 -1.81 5.78
CA HIS A 50 5.87 -1.35 7.14
C HIS A 50 6.73 -2.35 7.93
N LYS A 51 7.49 -1.83 8.90
CA LYS A 51 8.24 -2.65 9.85
C LYS A 51 7.29 -3.58 10.61
N ASP A 52 7.81 -4.73 11.02
CA ASP A 52 7.04 -5.65 11.84
C ASP A 52 6.58 -4.96 13.12
N LEU A 53 5.28 -5.05 13.42
CA LEU A 53 4.65 -4.51 14.62
C LEU A 53 4.55 -5.55 15.74
N SER A 54 5.11 -6.75 15.54
CA SER A 54 5.19 -7.74 16.62
C SER A 54 5.93 -7.18 17.83
N ASP A 55 5.37 -7.43 19.01
CA ASP A 55 6.01 -7.19 20.30
C ASP A 55 6.17 -8.52 21.04
N PRO A 56 7.35 -9.17 20.95
CA PRO A 56 7.61 -10.45 21.60
C PRO A 56 7.46 -10.43 23.12
N ARG A 57 7.51 -9.24 23.74
CA ARG A 57 7.41 -9.05 25.20
C ARG A 57 6.02 -8.62 25.65
N SER A 58 5.06 -8.48 24.74
CA SER A 58 3.70 -8.09 25.09
C SER A 58 3.03 -9.17 25.94
N GLU A 59 2.24 -8.78 26.94
CA GLU A 59 1.36 -9.69 27.69
C GLU A 59 0.21 -10.22 26.82
N ASP A 60 -0.15 -9.49 25.76
CA ASP A 60 -1.13 -9.93 24.78
C ASP A 60 -0.50 -10.89 23.76
N PRO A 61 -0.88 -12.19 23.75
CA PRO A 61 -0.28 -13.16 22.85
C PRO A 61 -0.54 -12.86 21.37
N ILE A 62 -1.63 -12.14 21.03
CA ILE A 62 -1.92 -11.75 19.64
C ILE A 62 -0.89 -10.72 19.18
N ALA A 63 -0.51 -9.77 20.04
CA ALA A 63 0.48 -8.74 19.70
C ALA A 63 1.90 -9.30 19.45
N ARG A 64 2.16 -10.55 19.85
CA ARG A 64 3.44 -11.24 19.58
C ARG A 64 3.53 -11.78 18.15
N GLU A 65 2.40 -11.91 17.44
CA GLU A 65 2.40 -12.40 16.06
C GLU A 65 2.93 -11.32 15.10
N SER A 66 3.66 -11.75 14.07
CA SER A 66 4.24 -10.86 13.05
C SER A 66 3.18 -10.21 12.18
N THR A 67 3.41 -8.98 11.74
CA THR A 67 2.60 -8.29 10.72
C THR A 67 3.23 -8.32 9.34
N ARG A 68 4.38 -8.99 9.15
CA ARG A 68 5.00 -9.13 7.83
C ARG A 68 4.17 -10.06 6.93
N LEU A 69 3.98 -9.65 5.69
CA LEU A 69 3.28 -10.41 4.66
C LEU A 69 4.25 -11.21 3.81
N TRP A 70 3.75 -12.31 3.23
CA TRP A 70 4.48 -13.08 2.22
C TRP A 70 4.50 -12.39 0.86
N CYS A 71 3.39 -11.74 0.49
CA CYS A 71 3.21 -10.96 -0.73
C CYS A 71 1.97 -10.08 -0.62
N ALA A 72 1.79 -9.13 -1.52
CA ALA A 72 0.54 -8.39 -1.66
C ALA A 72 0.10 -8.28 -3.12
N ALA A 73 -1.20 -8.37 -3.40
CA ALA A 73 -1.76 -8.23 -4.74
C ALA A 73 -2.94 -7.27 -4.71
N VAL A 74 -2.79 -6.11 -5.33
CA VAL A 74 -3.68 -4.97 -5.09
C VAL A 74 -4.19 -4.32 -6.38
N GLN A 75 -5.34 -3.65 -6.27
CA GLN A 75 -6.01 -3.03 -7.40
C GLN A 75 -6.25 -1.53 -7.17
N GLY A 76 -5.91 -0.68 -8.14
CA GLY A 76 -6.16 0.76 -8.09
C GLY A 76 -5.53 1.43 -6.86
N ALA A 77 -4.32 1.04 -6.49
CA ALA A 77 -3.71 1.46 -5.23
C ALA A 77 -3.33 2.94 -5.21
N GLN A 78 -3.61 3.62 -4.10
CA GLN A 78 -2.91 4.87 -3.77
C GLN A 78 -1.56 4.50 -3.14
N THR A 79 -0.48 4.54 -3.92
CA THR A 79 0.85 4.08 -3.48
C THR A 79 1.62 5.12 -2.68
N THR A 80 1.21 6.38 -2.72
CA THR A 80 1.73 7.45 -1.88
C THR A 80 0.60 8.18 -1.16
N LEU A 81 0.90 8.74 0.01
CA LEU A 81 0.08 9.69 0.75
C LEU A 81 0.74 11.08 0.83
N ASP A 82 1.71 11.37 -0.05
CA ASP A 82 2.34 12.68 -0.17
C ASP A 82 1.63 13.54 -1.22
N PRO A 83 1.01 14.68 -0.85
CA PRO A 83 0.26 15.52 -1.79
C PRO A 83 1.12 16.14 -2.88
N GLN A 84 2.41 16.42 -2.61
CA GLN A 84 3.32 16.97 -3.60
C GLN A 84 3.67 15.91 -4.64
N GLN A 85 4.03 14.70 -4.21
CA GLN A 85 4.29 13.59 -5.13
C GLN A 85 3.05 13.29 -5.99
N MET A 86 1.86 13.27 -5.38
CA MET A 86 0.60 13.09 -6.11
C MET A 86 0.40 14.14 -7.22
N LYS A 87 0.75 15.41 -6.97
CA LYS A 87 0.65 16.48 -7.97
C LYS A 87 1.70 16.37 -9.06
N GLU A 88 2.93 16.02 -8.69
CA GLU A 88 4.03 15.82 -9.64
C GLU A 88 3.71 14.69 -10.62
N TRP A 89 3.10 13.61 -10.14
CA TRP A 89 2.77 12.45 -10.98
C TRP A 89 1.46 12.64 -11.76
N THR A 90 0.49 13.32 -11.16
CA THR A 90 -0.86 13.53 -11.69
C THR A 90 -1.37 14.93 -11.29
N PRO A 91 -1.28 15.95 -12.18
CA PRO A 91 -1.54 17.34 -11.82
C PRO A 91 -2.94 17.64 -11.27
N ASN A 92 -3.95 16.86 -11.64
CA ASN A 92 -5.32 17.00 -11.14
C ASN A 92 -5.66 16.09 -9.93
N SER A 93 -4.64 15.54 -9.26
CA SER A 93 -4.78 14.86 -7.96
C SER A 93 -5.51 15.72 -6.93
N LYS A 94 -6.45 15.08 -6.22
CA LYS A 94 -7.38 15.74 -5.27
C LYS A 94 -7.79 14.88 -4.06
N TYR A 95 -7.18 13.70 -3.87
CA TYR A 95 -7.52 12.73 -2.82
C TYR A 95 -6.47 12.75 -1.68
N GLY A 96 -6.81 12.19 -0.51
CA GLY A 96 -5.83 11.90 0.55
C GLY A 96 -5.85 12.83 1.77
N ALA A 97 -6.35 14.07 1.67
CA ALA A 97 -6.35 15.03 2.78
C ALA A 97 -7.04 14.48 4.07
N HIS A 98 -8.15 13.78 3.89
CA HIS A 98 -8.92 13.15 4.98
C HIS A 98 -8.13 12.09 5.75
N ALA A 99 -7.15 11.43 5.13
CA ALA A 99 -6.27 10.46 5.79
C ALA A 99 -5.48 11.12 6.95
N PHE A 100 -5.19 12.41 6.83
CA PHE A 100 -4.49 13.21 7.83
C PHE A 100 -5.41 14.13 8.64
N GLY A 101 -6.73 14.00 8.48
CA GLY A 101 -7.71 14.83 9.18
C GLY A 101 -7.71 16.28 8.69
N ILE A 102 -7.23 16.51 7.47
CA ILE A 102 -7.13 17.84 6.88
C ILE A 102 -8.42 18.11 6.12
N ALA A 103 -9.17 19.11 6.60
CA ALA A 103 -10.34 19.65 5.94
C ALA A 103 -9.97 20.86 5.07
N GLY A 104 -10.86 21.23 4.16
CA GLY A 104 -10.75 22.51 3.46
C GLY A 104 -10.96 23.68 4.42
N ALA A 105 -10.45 24.84 4.05
CA ALA A 105 -10.72 26.11 4.72
C ALA A 105 -11.60 26.99 3.81
N GLN A 106 -12.06 28.13 4.33
CA GLN A 106 -12.88 29.05 3.52
C GLN A 106 -12.10 29.46 2.25
N GLY A 107 -12.64 29.10 1.07
CA GLY A 107 -12.01 29.36 -0.22
C GLY A 107 -10.78 28.50 -0.56
N VAL A 108 -10.50 27.44 0.21
CA VAL A 108 -9.37 26.52 -0.01
C VAL A 108 -9.88 25.09 0.03
N SER A 109 -9.69 24.35 -1.07
CA SER A 109 -10.08 22.94 -1.12
C SER A 109 -9.28 22.09 -0.12
N PRO A 110 -9.80 20.92 0.32
CA PRO A 110 -9.05 20.03 1.20
C PRO A 110 -7.68 19.63 0.66
N PHE A 111 -7.54 19.44 -0.66
CA PHE A 111 -6.26 19.07 -1.26
C PHE A 111 -5.27 20.24 -1.31
N GLU A 112 -5.73 21.47 -1.56
CA GLU A 112 -4.86 22.66 -1.45
C GLU A 112 -4.39 22.86 0.00
N GLN A 113 -5.26 22.62 0.98
CA GLN A 113 -4.86 22.64 2.39
C GLN A 113 -3.85 21.53 2.70
N PHE A 114 -4.05 20.33 2.13
CA PHE A 114 -3.14 19.20 2.27
C PHE A 114 -1.74 19.51 1.73
N LEU A 115 -1.64 20.17 0.57
CA LEU A 115 -0.38 20.69 0.04
C LEU A 115 0.28 21.72 0.98
N LYS A 116 -0.50 22.70 1.46
CA LYS A 116 0.00 23.73 2.38
C LYS A 116 0.54 23.15 3.70
N GLU A 117 -0.09 22.09 4.19
CA GLU A 117 0.30 21.45 5.44
C GLU A 117 1.37 20.37 5.28
N ARG A 118 1.81 20.06 4.05
CA ARG A 118 2.72 18.95 3.76
C ARG A 118 3.92 18.92 4.70
N GLU A 119 4.63 20.04 4.87
CA GLU A 119 5.82 20.13 5.73
C GLU A 119 5.52 19.71 7.18
N ARG A 120 4.37 20.12 7.72
CA ARG A 120 3.92 19.78 9.08
C ARG A 120 3.67 18.28 9.24
N ILE A 121 3.17 17.62 8.19
CA ILE A 121 2.77 16.21 8.23
C ILE A 121 3.80 15.25 7.62
N LEU A 122 4.98 15.74 7.21
CA LEU A 122 6.05 14.90 6.66
C LEU A 122 6.35 13.65 7.52
N PRO A 123 6.41 13.72 8.87
CA PRO A 123 6.58 12.53 9.69
C PRO A 123 5.45 11.51 9.54
N TRP A 124 4.21 11.96 9.37
CA TRP A 124 3.07 11.07 9.14
C TRP A 124 3.04 10.52 7.71
N ILE A 125 3.49 11.30 6.73
CA ILE A 125 3.68 10.80 5.36
C ILE A 125 4.72 9.68 5.36
N ALA A 126 5.85 9.86 6.04
CA ALA A 126 6.90 8.84 6.15
C ALA A 126 6.40 7.55 6.84
N GLU A 127 5.50 7.68 7.81
CA GLU A 127 4.93 6.55 8.56
C GLU A 127 3.84 5.77 7.80
N TYR A 128 3.00 6.47 7.03
CA TYR A 128 1.77 5.89 6.47
C TYR A 128 1.76 5.75 4.95
N SER A 129 2.68 6.38 4.22
CA SER A 129 2.77 6.29 2.76
C SER A 129 3.52 5.04 2.33
N PRO A 130 2.91 4.08 1.60
CA PRO A 130 3.62 2.87 1.17
C PRO A 130 4.92 3.16 0.41
N TYR A 131 4.92 4.17 -0.46
CA TYR A 131 6.10 4.60 -1.21
C TYR A 131 7.28 5.01 -0.32
N ALA A 132 7.01 5.61 0.84
CA ALA A 132 8.06 6.05 1.76
C ALA A 132 8.65 4.93 2.62
N LEU A 133 7.96 3.79 2.72
CA LEU A 133 8.33 2.68 3.59
C LEU A 133 9.19 1.61 2.90
N VAL A 134 9.23 1.60 1.57
CA VAL A 134 9.88 0.53 0.79
C VAL A 134 11.35 0.35 1.19
N SER A 135 11.72 -0.91 1.39
CA SER A 135 13.05 -1.39 1.75
C SER A 135 13.41 -2.64 0.94
N SER A 136 14.69 -3.00 0.87
CA SER A 136 15.17 -4.11 0.02
C SER A 136 14.75 -5.51 0.49
N ASP A 137 14.30 -5.64 1.73
CA ASP A 137 13.81 -6.89 2.34
C ASP A 137 12.28 -7.03 2.32
N ASP A 138 11.59 -6.17 1.58
CA ASP A 138 10.14 -6.23 1.42
C ASP A 138 9.69 -7.36 0.50
N PRO A 139 8.47 -7.90 0.73
CA PRO A 139 7.93 -8.98 -0.08
C PRO A 139 7.58 -8.48 -1.49
N GLY A 140 7.52 -9.43 -2.43
CA GLY A 140 7.04 -9.12 -3.78
C GLY A 140 5.59 -8.63 -3.77
N VAL A 141 5.28 -7.71 -4.68
CA VAL A 141 3.92 -7.19 -4.85
C VAL A 141 3.42 -7.25 -6.29
N TYR A 142 2.10 -7.30 -6.45
CA TYR A 142 1.38 -7.19 -7.70
C TYR A 142 0.44 -5.98 -7.64
N LEU A 143 0.48 -5.14 -8.68
CA LEU A 143 -0.31 -3.92 -8.79
C LEU A 143 -1.11 -3.95 -10.09
N GLN A 144 -2.42 -3.79 -10.01
CA GLN A 144 -3.30 -3.75 -11.19
C GLN A 144 -4.10 -2.46 -11.26
N TYR A 145 -4.18 -1.86 -12.45
CA TYR A 145 -4.91 -0.63 -12.70
C TYR A 145 -5.78 -0.75 -13.95
N GLY A 146 -6.87 0.02 -13.98
CA GLY A 146 -7.88 -0.05 -15.04
C GLY A 146 -7.54 0.72 -16.31
N GLU A 147 -6.56 1.62 -16.26
CA GLU A 147 -6.18 2.51 -17.37
C GLU A 147 -4.65 2.54 -17.53
N PRO A 148 -4.13 2.78 -18.74
CA PRO A 148 -2.70 2.99 -18.95
C PRO A 148 -2.16 4.21 -18.17
N PRO A 149 -0.87 4.23 -17.81
CA PRO A 149 -0.26 5.39 -17.17
C PRO A 149 -0.12 6.56 -18.14
N ALA A 150 -0.23 7.77 -17.62
CA ALA A 150 0.02 9.02 -18.32
C ALA A 150 0.60 10.03 -17.31
N LEU A 151 1.89 9.85 -16.98
CA LEU A 151 2.62 10.67 -16.02
C LEU A 151 2.62 12.14 -16.44
N GLY A 152 2.39 13.03 -15.47
CA GLY A 152 2.36 14.47 -15.68
C GLY A 152 1.12 14.98 -16.42
N GLN A 153 0.14 14.12 -16.70
CA GLN A 153 -1.10 14.49 -17.38
C GLN A 153 -2.30 14.38 -16.45
N GLU A 154 -3.34 15.18 -16.72
CA GLU A 154 -4.61 15.03 -16.03
C GLU A 154 -5.26 13.68 -16.34
N GLN A 155 -5.88 13.09 -15.33
CA GLN A 155 -6.51 11.78 -15.43
C GLN A 155 -8.03 11.91 -15.19
N LYS A 156 -8.83 11.08 -15.87
CA LYS A 156 -10.28 10.99 -15.61
C LYS A 156 -10.55 10.56 -14.17
N ASP A 157 -9.79 9.58 -13.69
CA ASP A 157 -9.78 9.15 -12.30
C ASP A 157 -8.35 9.26 -11.73
N PRO A 158 -7.98 10.42 -11.18
CA PRO A 158 -6.64 10.62 -10.62
C PRO A 158 -6.40 9.84 -9.32
N THR A 159 -7.45 9.28 -8.69
CA THR A 159 -7.32 8.53 -7.43
C THR A 159 -6.89 7.08 -7.66
N HIS A 160 -7.22 6.52 -8.83
CA HIS A 160 -6.94 5.12 -9.19
C HIS A 160 -6.09 5.00 -10.46
N THR A 161 -5.29 6.02 -10.78
CA THR A 161 -4.42 6.04 -11.96
C THR A 161 -3.22 5.10 -11.83
N ALA A 162 -2.82 4.47 -12.94
CA ALA A 162 -1.61 3.65 -13.02
C ALA A 162 -0.30 4.43 -12.78
N ASN A 163 -0.32 5.77 -12.79
CA ASN A 163 0.84 6.59 -12.44
C ASN A 163 1.40 6.21 -11.06
N PHE A 164 0.54 5.92 -10.09
CA PHE A 164 0.93 5.42 -8.76
C PHE A 164 1.69 4.09 -8.84
N GLY A 165 1.21 3.18 -9.70
CA GLY A 165 1.83 1.88 -9.93
C GLY A 165 3.20 1.98 -10.56
N VAL A 166 3.34 2.80 -11.61
CA VAL A 166 4.63 3.03 -12.30
C VAL A 166 5.68 3.55 -11.33
N LYS A 167 5.34 4.58 -10.55
CA LYS A 167 6.30 5.19 -9.63
C LYS A 167 6.71 4.26 -8.50
N LEU A 168 5.76 3.49 -7.94
CA LEU A 168 6.11 2.48 -6.93
C LEU A 168 6.97 1.36 -7.52
N GLN A 169 6.66 0.86 -8.73
CA GLN A 169 7.46 -0.16 -9.40
C GLN A 169 8.90 0.31 -9.64
N GLU A 170 9.11 1.54 -10.10
CA GLU A 170 10.46 2.11 -10.26
C GLU A 170 11.26 2.07 -8.95
N GLN A 171 10.62 2.40 -7.82
CA GLN A 171 11.27 2.39 -6.51
C GLN A 171 11.60 0.97 -6.05
N LEU A 172 10.67 0.02 -6.21
CA LEU A 172 10.86 -1.39 -5.87
C LEU A 172 12.00 -2.01 -6.69
N VAL A 173 12.01 -1.78 -8.01
CA VAL A 173 13.06 -2.28 -8.92
C VAL A 173 14.43 -1.73 -8.54
N ARG A 174 14.54 -0.46 -8.15
CA ARG A 174 15.81 0.13 -7.67
C ARG A 174 16.35 -0.55 -6.40
N LEU A 175 15.45 -1.05 -5.56
CA LEU A 175 15.78 -1.74 -4.31
C LEU A 175 15.91 -3.27 -4.48
N GLY A 176 15.71 -3.78 -5.71
CA GLY A 176 15.74 -5.22 -5.99
C GLY A 176 14.50 -5.99 -5.51
N VAL A 177 13.41 -5.29 -5.19
CA VAL A 177 12.14 -5.89 -4.75
C VAL A 177 11.28 -6.22 -5.97
N GLU A 178 10.70 -7.41 -5.97
CA GLU A 178 9.84 -7.85 -7.06
C GLU A 178 8.53 -7.07 -7.13
N CYS A 179 8.20 -6.54 -8.30
CA CYS A 179 6.95 -5.83 -8.55
C CYS A 179 6.39 -6.18 -9.93
N GLU A 180 5.21 -6.79 -9.96
CA GLU A 180 4.42 -6.96 -11.17
C GLU A 180 3.41 -5.83 -11.30
N LEU A 181 3.42 -5.13 -12.43
CA LEU A 181 2.51 -4.01 -12.71
C LEU A 181 1.70 -4.32 -13.96
N VAL A 182 0.37 -4.31 -13.81
CA VAL A 182 -0.59 -4.66 -14.85
C VAL A 182 -1.55 -3.50 -15.08
N TYR A 183 -1.75 -3.16 -16.34
CA TYR A 183 -2.72 -2.20 -16.85
C TYR A 183 -2.94 -2.48 -18.35
N PRO A 184 -4.00 -1.95 -18.98
CA PRO A 184 -4.21 -2.12 -20.41
C PRO A 184 -2.98 -1.70 -21.24
N GLY A 185 -2.41 -2.63 -22.01
CA GLY A 185 -1.19 -2.39 -22.80
C GLY A 185 0.14 -2.66 -22.09
N ALA A 186 0.13 -3.16 -20.85
CA ALA A 186 1.35 -3.65 -20.20
C ALA A 186 1.94 -4.86 -20.95
N THR A 187 3.25 -4.86 -21.21
CA THR A 187 3.93 -5.86 -22.06
C THR A 187 4.58 -7.00 -21.30
N ASN A 188 4.81 -6.86 -19.99
CA ASN A 188 5.53 -7.83 -19.15
C ASN A 188 4.63 -8.46 -18.08
N VAL A 189 3.38 -8.78 -18.44
CA VAL A 189 2.41 -9.39 -17.54
C VAL A 189 2.70 -10.88 -17.38
N LYS A 190 3.04 -11.32 -16.16
CA LYS A 190 3.28 -12.75 -15.85
C LYS A 190 2.02 -13.43 -15.32
N HIS A 191 1.27 -12.73 -14.48
CA HIS A 191 -0.01 -13.19 -13.92
C HIS A 191 -1.13 -12.29 -14.44
N ALA A 192 -2.24 -12.88 -14.89
CA ALA A 192 -3.33 -12.15 -15.51
C ALA A 192 -4.13 -11.32 -14.50
N ASP A 193 -4.19 -11.77 -13.25
CA ASP A 193 -4.88 -11.08 -12.17
C ASP A 193 -4.24 -11.32 -10.80
N ALA A 194 -4.76 -10.61 -9.79
CA ALA A 194 -4.29 -10.70 -8.41
C ALA A 194 -4.41 -12.13 -7.82
N SER A 195 -5.40 -12.92 -8.22
CA SER A 195 -5.61 -14.28 -7.72
C SER A 195 -4.53 -15.22 -8.24
N GLU A 196 -4.23 -15.15 -9.55
CA GLU A 196 -3.14 -15.94 -10.14
C GLU A 196 -1.79 -15.65 -9.48
N TYR A 197 -1.48 -14.36 -9.26
CA TYR A 197 -0.27 -13.96 -8.55
C TYR A 197 -0.21 -14.52 -7.13
N LEU A 198 -1.28 -14.37 -6.34
CA LEU A 198 -1.34 -14.89 -4.98
C LEU A 198 -1.19 -16.41 -4.94
N ILE A 199 -1.85 -17.13 -5.85
CA ILE A 199 -1.73 -18.59 -5.94
C ILE A 199 -0.28 -18.98 -6.23
N ALA A 200 0.37 -18.32 -7.18
CA ALA A 200 1.76 -18.61 -7.53
C ALA A 200 2.70 -18.34 -6.34
N LYS A 201 2.59 -17.17 -5.70
CA LYS A 201 3.47 -16.79 -4.58
C LYS A 201 3.26 -17.65 -3.34
N LEU A 202 2.02 -17.94 -2.96
CA LEU A 202 1.74 -18.70 -1.74
C LEU A 202 2.03 -20.20 -1.87
N LYS A 203 2.08 -20.72 -3.11
CA LYS A 203 2.47 -22.11 -3.38
C LYS A 203 3.96 -22.30 -3.65
N ALA A 204 4.71 -21.25 -3.92
CA ALA A 204 6.15 -21.33 -4.17
C ALA A 204 6.91 -22.00 -3.00
N GLU A 205 8.08 -22.57 -3.32
CA GLU A 205 9.01 -23.04 -2.29
C GLU A 205 9.50 -21.86 -1.43
N ARG A 206 9.90 -22.14 -0.18
CA ARG A 206 10.46 -21.08 0.66
C ARG A 206 11.84 -20.69 0.09
N PRO A 207 12.12 -19.39 -0.13
CA PRO A 207 13.43 -18.94 -0.56
C PRO A 207 14.52 -19.24 0.48
#